data_AF-A0A7W1YK70-F1
#
_entry.id   AF-A0A7W1YK70-F1
#
_cell.length_a   1.000
_cell.length_b   1.000
_cell.length_c   1.000
_cell.angle_alpha   90.00
_cell.angle_beta   90.00
_cell.angle_gamma   90.00
#
_symmetry.space_group_name_H-M   'P 1'
#
loop_
_entity.id
_entity.type
_entity.pdbx_description
1 polymer ?
#
loop_
_entity_poly.entity_id
_entity_poly.type
_entity_poly.pdbx_seq_one_letter_code
_entity_poly.pdbx_strand_id
1 'polypeptide(L)' 'HLIIVDRAGERRLDLTGQVGFPFFGQLIRDCLDGTATAMTQDHIFKAAELSLIAQARAVRVTSAPDPAVASGR' A
#
# COMPACT_ATOMS: atom_id res chain seq x y z
N HIS A 1 -2.19 -4.91 -14.38
CA HIS A 1 -1.69 -6.18 -13.81
C HIS A 1 -2.05 -6.24 -12.33
N LEU A 2 -2.66 -7.33 -11.89
CA LEU A 2 -2.96 -7.62 -10.48
C LEU A 2 -2.25 -8.92 -10.10
N ILE A 3 -1.57 -8.93 -8.95
CA ILE A 3 -0.94 -10.12 -8.39
C ILE A 3 -1.72 -10.49 -7.14
N ILE A 4 -2.17 -11.73 -7.04
CA ILE A 4 -2.82 -12.26 -5.85
C ILE A 4 -1.96 -13.38 -5.29
N VAL A 5 -1.67 -13.30 -4.00
CA VAL A 5 -0.88 -14.30 -3.27
C VAL A 5 -1.70 -14.80 -2.10
N ASP A 6 -2.02 -16.08 -2.10
CA ASP A 6 -2.68 -16.77 -1.01
C ASP A 6 -2.09 -18.17 -0.80
N ARG A 7 -2.72 -19.00 0.02
CA ARG A 7 -2.24 -20.37 0.29
C ARG A 7 -2.20 -21.26 -0.95
N ALA A 8 -2.94 -20.94 -2.01
CA ALA A 8 -2.91 -21.66 -3.28
C ALA A 8 -1.76 -21.22 -4.20
N GLY A 9 -1.02 -20.17 -3.82
CA GLY A 9 0.15 -19.67 -4.55
C GLY A 9 -0.03 -18.27 -5.11
N GLU A 10 0.87 -17.89 -6.03
CA GLU A 10 0.83 -16.61 -6.74
C GLU A 10 0.07 -16.74 -8.07
N ARG A 11 -0.85 -15.82 -8.33
CA ARG A 11 -1.51 -15.68 -9.63
C ARG A 11 -1.42 -14.25 -10.15
N ARG A 12 -1.07 -14.12 -11.43
CA ARG A 12 -1.08 -12.85 -12.17
C ARG A 12 -2.34 -12.75 -13.03
N LEU A 13 -2.99 -11.59 -12.95
CA LEU A 13 -4.18 -11.25 -13.72
C LEU A 13 -3.89 -10.03 -14.61
N ASP A 14 -4.04 -10.20 -15.92
CA ASP A 14 -3.87 -9.15 -16.93
C ASP A 14 -5.18 -8.40 -17.17
N LEU A 15 -5.50 -7.49 -16.25
CA LEU A 15 -6.78 -6.77 -16.23
C LEU A 15 -6.78 -5.46 -17.05
N THR A 16 -5.75 -5.21 -17.85
CA THR A 16 -5.67 -4.00 -18.69
C THR A 16 -6.85 -3.94 -19.65
N GLY A 17 -7.64 -2.86 -19.58
CA GLY A 17 -8.84 -2.68 -20.41
C GLY A 17 -10.04 -3.52 -19.99
N GLN A 18 -9.93 -4.37 -18.96
CA GLN A 18 -11.04 -5.21 -18.46
C GLN A 18 -11.81 -4.54 -17.32
N VAL A 19 -11.12 -3.70 -16.53
CA VAL A 19 -11.71 -2.97 -15.40
C VAL A 19 -11.32 -1.48 -15.48
N GLY A 20 -12.28 -0.60 -15.17
CA GLY A 20 -12.05 0.84 -15.09
C GLY A 20 -11.36 1.25 -13.79
N PHE A 21 -11.10 2.55 -13.64
CA PHE A 21 -10.52 3.12 -12.42
C PHE A 21 -11.51 4.05 -11.71
N PRO A 22 -12.51 3.50 -10.99
CA PRO A 22 -13.62 4.29 -10.43
C PRO A 22 -13.15 5.36 -9.44
N PHE A 23 -12.12 5.02 -8.64
CA PHE A 23 -11.58 5.92 -7.62
C PHE A 23 -11.07 7.25 -8.18
N PHE A 24 -10.26 7.24 -9.25
CA PHE A 24 -9.64 8.47 -9.76
C PHE A 24 -10.66 9.42 -10.38
N GLY A 25 -11.66 8.88 -11.08
CA GLY A 25 -12.76 9.69 -11.63
C GLY A 25 -13.56 10.36 -10.51
N GLN A 26 -13.90 9.61 -9.47
CA GLN A 26 -14.60 10.14 -8.30
C GLN A 26 -13.74 11.14 -7.52
N LEU A 27 -12.43 10.90 -7.38
CA LEU A 27 -11.50 11.80 -6.70
C LEU A 27 -11.38 13.16 -7.42
N ILE A 28 -11.28 13.16 -8.75
CA ILE A 28 -11.29 14.41 -9.54
C ILE A 28 -12.59 15.16 -9.31
N ARG A 29 -13.72 14.44 -9.27
CA ARG A 29 -15.03 15.03 -9.02
C ARG A 29 -15.14 15.62 -7.61
N ASP A 30 -14.66 14.89 -6.61
CA ASP A 30 -14.55 15.33 -5.21
C ASP A 30 -13.75 16.64 -5.08
N CYS A 31 -12.64 16.78 -5.81
CA CYS A 31 -11.85 18.03 -5.82
C CYS A 31 -12.61 19.22 -6.41
N LEU A 32 -13.38 18.99 -7.47
CA LEU A 32 -14.11 20.05 -8.16
C LEU A 32 -15.40 20.45 -7.42
N ASP A 33 -16.05 19.49 -6.77
CA ASP A 33 -17.35 19.68 -6.11
C ASP A 33 -17.24 19.86 -4.59
N GLY A 34 -16.06 19.66 -4.01
CA GLY A 34 -15.83 19.77 -2.57
C GLY A 34 -16.46 18.62 -1.77
N THR A 35 -16.54 17.42 -2.36
CA THR A 35 -17.15 16.23 -1.74
C THR A 35 -16.11 15.19 -1.31
N ALA A 36 -16.56 14.11 -0.67
CA ALA A 36 -15.70 13.00 -0.22
C ALA A 36 -16.32 11.63 -0.56
N THR A 37 -16.81 11.50 -1.80
CA THR A 37 -17.54 10.32 -2.28
C THR A 37 -16.61 9.17 -2.67
N ALA A 38 -15.40 9.46 -3.15
CA ALA A 38 -14.40 8.47 -3.50
C ALA A 38 -13.88 7.73 -2.25
N MET A 39 -13.67 8.49 -1.17
CA MET A 39 -13.20 7.99 0.13
C MET A 39 -13.39 9.09 1.18
N THR A 40 -13.94 8.74 2.35
CA THR A 40 -14.12 9.73 3.42
C THR A 40 -12.80 10.12 4.04
N GLN A 41 -12.70 11.38 4.49
CA GLN A 41 -11.51 11.87 5.18
C GLN A 41 -11.20 11.08 6.46
N ASP A 42 -12.23 10.71 7.23
CA ASP A 42 -12.08 9.85 8.42
C ASP A 42 -11.42 8.50 8.10
N HIS A 43 -11.81 7.88 6.98
CA HIS A 43 -11.22 6.62 6.54
C HIS A 43 -9.74 6.79 6.18
N ILE A 44 -9.40 7.87 5.45
CA ILE A 44 -8.02 8.18 5.07
C ILE A 44 -7.15 8.35 6.31
N PHE A 45 -7.59 9.16 7.28
CA PHE A 45 -6.83 9.36 8.51
C PHE A 45 -6.69 8.08 9.32
N LYS A 46 -7.74 7.26 9.40
CA LYS A 46 -7.67 6.00 10.14
C LYS A 46 -6.67 5.03 9.52
N ALA A 47 -6.64 4.91 8.19
CA ALA A 47 -5.67 4.07 7.48
C ALA A 47 -4.23 4.57 7.70
N ALA A 48 -4.01 5.88 7.67
CA ALA A 48 -2.71 6.49 7.94
C ALA A 48 -2.25 6.25 9.39
N GLU A 49 -3.13 6.46 10.37
CA GLU A 49 -2.86 6.21 11.79
C GLU A 49 -2.46 4.74 12.01
N LEU A 50 -3.24 3.79 11.50
CA LEU A 50 -2.97 2.37 11.65
C LEU A 50 -1.62 1.98 11.03
N SER A 51 -1.28 2.56 9.88
CA SER A 51 0.01 2.32 9.21
C SER A 51 1.18 2.81 10.07
N LEU A 52 1.06 3.99 10.68
CA LEU A 52 2.08 4.53 11.59
C LEU A 52 2.23 3.68 12.86
N ILE A 53 1.11 3.25 13.46
CA ILE A 53 1.12 2.36 14.63
C ILE A 53 1.79 1.03 14.30
N ALA A 54 1.45 0.43 13.15
CA ALA A 54 2.05 -0.82 12.71
C ALA A 54 3.57 -0.69 12.55
N GLN A 55 4.03 0.40 11.91
CA GLN A 55 5.45 0.65 11.71
C GLN A 55 6.18 0.91 13.03
N ALA A 56 5.57 1.63 13.98
CA ALA A 56 6.16 1.88 15.29
C ALA A 56 6.33 0.60 16.13
N ARG A 57 5.48 -0.41 15.90
CA ARG A 57 5.53 -1.72 16.56
C ARG A 57 6.32 -2.77 15.78
N ALA A 58 6.83 -2.43 14.61
CA ALA A 58 7.54 -3.38 13.75
C ALA A 58 8.89 -3.77 14.36
N VAL A 59 9.22 -5.07 14.29
CA VAL A 59 10.53 -5.60 14.64
C VAL A 59 11.35 -5.85 13.38
N ARG A 60 12.63 -5.49 13.40
CA ARG A 60 13.56 -5.81 12.31
C ARG A 60 13.94 -7.29 12.40
N VAL A 61 13.49 -8.08 11.43
CA VAL A 61 13.72 -9.53 11.38
C VAL A 61 14.98 -9.93 10.58
N THR A 62 15.72 -8.96 10.04
CA THR A 62 16.98 -9.24 9.35
C THR A 62 18.17 -9.09 10.31
N SER A 63 19.00 -10.13 10.40
CA SER A 63 20.34 -10.03 11.00
C SER A 63 21.25 -9.34 9.99
N ALA A 64 21.51 -8.05 10.15
CA ALA A 64 22.60 -7.43 9.40
C ALA A 64 23.91 -8.11 9.83
N PRO A 65 24.83 -8.47 8.91
CA PRO A 65 26.18 -8.82 9.30
C PRO A 65 26.83 -7.58 9.95
N ASP A 66 27.58 -7.82 11.00
CA ASP A 66 28.28 -6.82 11.80
C ASP A 66 29.15 -5.92 10.89
N PRO A 67 29.00 -4.57 10.91
CA PRO A 67 29.80 -3.67 10.09
C PRO A 67 31.31 -3.76 10.39
N ALA A 68 31.73 -4.38 11.49
CA ALA A 68 33.14 -4.64 11.80
C ALA A 68 33.80 -5.71 10.91
N VAL A 69 33.03 -6.54 10.19
CA VAL A 69 33.57 -7.62 9.33
C VAL A 69 33.79 -7.17 7.87
N ALA A 70 33.43 -5.93 7.51
CA ALA A 70 33.61 -5.40 6.16
C ALA A 70 34.95 -4.67 5.91
N SER A 71 35.85 -4.61 6.91
CA SER A 71 37.19 -4.03 6.77
C SER A 71 38.27 -5.05 7.17
N GLY A 72 38.58 -5.97 6.26
CA GLY A 72 39.59 -6.98 6.50
C GLY A 72 40.03 -7.68 5.22
N ARG A 73 40.84 -6.96 4.43
CA ARG A 73 41.70 -7.42 3.31
C ARG A 73 41.04 -8.23 2.19
#